data_AF-A0AAD4HN98-F1
#
_entry.id   AF-A0AAD4HN98-F1
#
_cell.length_a   1.000
_cell.length_b   1.000
_cell.length_c   1.000
_cell.angle_alpha   90.00
_cell.angle_beta   90.00
_cell.angle_gamma   90.00
#
_symmetry.space_group_name_H-M   'P 1'
#
loop_
_entity.id
_entity.type
_entity.pdbx_description
1 polymer ?
#
loop_
_entity_poly.entity_id
_entity_poly.type
_entity_poly.pdbx_seq_one_letter_code
_entity_poly.pdbx_strand_id
1 'polypeptide(L)'
;MAASPGIPLDTAVIMSSVLEGILYGFSVLMFLGTIWIIIYKRHTHDVNWPAVAVATLLFLLSTVHVVAGIIRIEGGLVKHRDTFPGGPAAFFADISEETFVVKDAILVLTNLAWRRCGAFGVVTLYDLSQASSNNVFTNKTGHLVATFMTLTLATNLFSSGLLAYRIWKSERKVSGIRATKRKMPLLRVFLDAAILYSAALCSSIICFILSNNGLYVMPDLNVPIISIAFYMVFIRMTSSRHNRDYISTVLGGGSELEHRNSQQHPMQSLHDIYRQNDTTSFLADHSKAHTLA
;
A
#
# COMPACT_ATOMS: atom_id res chain seq x y z
N MET A 1 -45.34 2.41 0.04
CA MET A 1 -44.06 3.13 0.01
C MET A 1 -43.41 2.84 -1.32
N ALA A 2 -43.32 3.85 -2.19
CA ALA A 2 -42.84 3.66 -3.56
C ALA A 2 -41.40 3.15 -3.54
N ALA A 3 -41.17 1.98 -4.15
CA ALA A 3 -39.84 1.45 -4.38
C ALA A 3 -39.05 2.50 -5.17
N SER A 4 -37.96 3.01 -4.58
CA SER A 4 -37.00 3.80 -5.34
C SER A 4 -36.60 2.97 -6.58
N PRO A 5 -36.54 3.56 -7.79
CA PRO A 5 -36.10 2.83 -8.97
C PRO A 5 -34.60 2.54 -8.81
N GLY A 6 -34.30 1.46 -8.11
CA GLY A 6 -32.94 0.97 -7.94
C GLY A 6 -32.37 0.59 -9.30
N ILE A 7 -31.05 0.71 -9.45
CA ILE A 7 -30.35 0.32 -10.67
C ILE A 7 -30.66 -1.17 -10.94
N PRO A 8 -31.19 -1.54 -12.12
CA PRO A 8 -31.40 -2.92 -12.50
C PRO A 8 -30.11 -3.75 -12.32
N LEU A 9 -30.23 -5.00 -11.85
CA LEU A 9 -29.07 -5.80 -11.44
C LEU A 9 -28.11 -6.08 -12.60
N ASP A 10 -28.65 -6.33 -13.79
CA ASP A 10 -27.93 -6.45 -15.06
C ASP A 10 -27.11 -5.18 -15.39
N THR A 11 -27.73 -4.01 -15.22
CA THR A 11 -27.07 -2.71 -15.43
C THR A 11 -25.96 -2.49 -14.40
N ALA A 12 -26.21 -2.83 -13.14
CA ALA A 12 -25.23 -2.73 -12.07
C ALA A 12 -23.98 -3.59 -12.34
N VAL A 13 -24.17 -4.83 -12.81
CA VAL A 13 -23.07 -5.75 -13.17
C VAL A 13 -22.23 -5.20 -14.32
N ILE A 14 -22.86 -4.64 -15.37
CA ILE A 14 -22.12 -4.04 -16.49
C ILE A 14 -21.34 -2.80 -16.03
N MET A 15 -21.97 -1.91 -15.26
CA MET A 15 -21.30 -0.73 -14.70
C MET A 15 -20.13 -1.12 -13.81
N SER A 16 -20.32 -2.16 -12.98
CA SER A 16 -19.27 -2.72 -12.11
C SER A 16 -18.07 -3.15 -12.91
N SER A 17 -18.25 -3.99 -13.94
CA SER A 17 -17.14 -4.51 -14.72
C SER A 17 -16.38 -3.45 -15.51
N VAL A 18 -17.07 -2.44 -16.05
CA VAL A 18 -16.39 -1.32 -16.74
C VAL A 18 -15.54 -0.53 -15.75
N LEU A 19 -16.08 -0.19 -14.58
CA LEU A 19 -15.36 0.56 -13.55
C LEU A 19 -14.21 -0.25 -12.95
N GLU A 20 -14.42 -1.55 -12.71
CA GLU A 20 -13.41 -2.50 -12.26
C GLU A 20 -12.26 -2.60 -13.29
N GLY A 21 -12.58 -2.69 -14.59
CA GLY A 21 -11.59 -2.70 -15.65
C GLY A 21 -10.73 -1.43 -15.73
N ILE A 22 -11.34 -0.26 -15.52
CA ILE A 22 -10.61 1.03 -15.46
C ILE A 22 -9.64 1.03 -14.27
N LEU A 23 -10.12 0.65 -13.08
CA LEU A 23 -9.29 0.57 -11.88
C LEU A 23 -8.17 -0.48 -12.01
N TYR A 24 -8.45 -1.59 -12.67
CA TYR A 24 -7.44 -2.60 -13.01
C TYR A 24 -6.36 -2.02 -13.94
N GLY A 25 -6.74 -1.20 -14.93
CA GLY A 25 -5.76 -0.49 -15.77
C GLY A 25 -4.80 0.37 -14.94
N PHE A 26 -5.31 1.11 -13.95
CA PHE A 26 -4.47 1.85 -13.00
C PHE A 26 -3.59 0.93 -12.15
N SER A 27 -4.10 -0.23 -11.71
CA SER A 27 -3.32 -1.18 -10.92
C SER A 27 -2.16 -1.79 -11.73
N VAL A 28 -2.37 -2.07 -13.02
CA VAL A 28 -1.33 -2.52 -13.95
C VAL A 28 -0.24 -1.47 -14.11
N LEU A 29 -0.60 -0.20 -14.35
CA LEU A 29 0.38 0.89 -14.46
C LEU A 29 1.21 1.05 -13.18
N MET A 30 0.56 0.95 -12.02
CA MET A 30 1.23 1.02 -10.71
C MET A 30 2.15 -0.19 -10.46
N PHE A 31 1.76 -1.39 -10.91
CA PHE A 31 2.60 -2.59 -10.86
C PHE A 31 3.83 -2.47 -11.75
N LEU A 32 3.66 -2.02 -13.00
CA LEU A 32 4.77 -1.77 -13.92
C LEU A 32 5.72 -0.69 -13.36
N GLY A 33 5.17 0.39 -12.80
CA GLY A 33 5.97 1.41 -12.12
C GLY A 33 6.73 0.87 -10.91
N THR A 34 6.14 -0.07 -10.17
CA THR A 34 6.77 -0.75 -9.04
C THR A 34 7.96 -1.60 -9.50
N ILE A 35 7.77 -2.43 -10.52
CA ILE A 35 8.84 -3.24 -11.12
C ILE A 35 9.94 -2.34 -11.71
N TRP A 36 9.55 -1.30 -12.44
CA TRP A 36 10.49 -0.35 -13.03
C TRP A 36 11.39 0.29 -11.96
N ILE A 37 10.82 0.73 -10.84
CA ILE A 37 11.60 1.32 -9.73
C ILE A 37 12.56 0.29 -9.12
N ILE A 38 12.17 -0.98 -9.03
CA ILE A 38 13.03 -2.04 -8.51
C ILE A 38 14.18 -2.34 -9.47
N ILE A 39 13.89 -2.51 -10.77
CA ILE A 39 14.86 -2.92 -11.80
C ILE A 39 15.78 -1.77 -12.21
N TYR A 40 15.22 -0.61 -12.58
CA TYR A 40 15.97 0.48 -13.19
C TYR A 40 16.82 1.26 -12.19
N LYS A 41 16.43 1.29 -10.91
CA LYS A 41 17.00 2.22 -9.91
C LYS A 41 17.93 1.56 -8.88
N ARG A 42 18.32 0.29 -9.01
CA ARG A 42 19.17 -0.40 -8.00
C ARG A 42 20.32 -1.23 -8.60
N HIS A 43 21.53 -0.79 -8.29
CA HIS A 43 22.81 -1.55 -8.36
C HIS A 43 23.31 -1.88 -6.93
N THR A 44 22.42 -2.23 -5.99
CA THR A 44 22.82 -2.62 -4.62
C THR A 44 22.09 -3.86 -4.12
N HIS A 45 22.85 -4.73 -3.48
CA HIS A 45 22.70 -6.18 -3.35
C HIS A 45 21.59 -6.66 -2.37
N ASP A 46 20.70 -5.78 -1.90
CA ASP A 46 19.68 -6.10 -0.89
C ASP A 46 18.25 -5.89 -1.41
N VAL A 47 17.80 -6.80 -2.27
CA VAL A 47 16.40 -6.87 -2.71
C VAL A 47 15.57 -7.53 -1.61
N ASN A 48 14.57 -6.83 -1.08
CA ASN A 48 13.59 -7.41 -0.16
C ASN A 48 12.62 -8.30 -0.96
N TRP A 49 13.09 -9.48 -1.38
CA TRP A 49 12.35 -10.50 -2.12
C TRP A 49 10.94 -10.78 -1.58
N PRO A 50 10.70 -10.82 -0.24
CA PRO A 50 9.35 -10.95 0.29
C PRO A 50 8.38 -9.89 -0.23
N ALA A 51 8.81 -8.64 -0.39
CA ALA A 51 7.90 -7.59 -0.83
C ALA A 51 7.65 -7.61 -2.34
N VAL A 52 8.61 -8.12 -3.13
CA VAL A 52 8.42 -8.40 -4.56
C VAL A 52 7.44 -9.56 -4.74
N ALA A 53 7.57 -10.61 -3.92
CA ALA A 53 6.65 -11.74 -3.92
C ALA A 53 5.22 -11.29 -3.58
N VAL A 54 5.03 -10.46 -2.56
CA VAL A 54 3.71 -9.91 -2.20
C VAL A 54 3.14 -9.05 -3.33
N ALA A 55 3.93 -8.15 -3.92
CA ALA A 55 3.46 -7.31 -5.03
C ALA A 55 3.04 -8.16 -6.25
N THR A 56 3.80 -9.21 -6.57
CA THR A 56 3.50 -10.13 -7.68
C THR A 56 2.25 -10.96 -7.38
N LEU A 57 2.10 -11.45 -6.14
CA LEU A 57 0.93 -12.21 -5.72
C LEU A 57 -0.35 -11.36 -5.82
N LEU A 58 -0.30 -10.11 -5.34
CA LEU A 58 -1.43 -9.18 -5.43
C LEU A 58 -1.81 -8.85 -6.88
N PHE A 59 -0.83 -8.73 -7.78
CA PHE A 59 -1.09 -8.52 -9.21
C PHE A 59 -1.78 -9.72 -9.86
N LEU A 60 -1.27 -10.93 -9.62
CA LEU A 60 -1.87 -12.16 -10.14
C LEU A 60 -3.30 -12.32 -9.63
N LEU A 61 -3.50 -12.06 -8.34
CA LEU A 61 -4.80 -12.17 -7.69
C LEU A 61 -5.81 -11.15 -8.24
N SER A 62 -5.37 -9.90 -8.44
CA SER A 62 -6.20 -8.88 -9.11
C SER A 62 -6.54 -9.27 -10.54
N THR A 63 -5.64 -9.93 -11.26
CA THR A 63 -5.87 -10.39 -12.64
C THR A 63 -6.90 -11.52 -12.67
N VAL A 64 -6.78 -12.49 -11.77
CA VAL A 64 -7.73 -13.59 -11.64
C VAL A 64 -9.13 -13.06 -11.30
N HIS A 65 -9.24 -12.05 -10.43
CA HIS A 65 -10.52 -11.46 -10.05
C HIS A 65 -11.25 -10.82 -11.24
N VAL A 66 -10.55 -10.01 -12.03
CA VAL A 66 -11.12 -9.36 -13.23
C VAL A 66 -11.52 -10.39 -14.28
N VAL A 67 -10.67 -11.41 -14.52
CA VAL A 67 -10.97 -12.48 -15.47
C VAL A 67 -12.22 -13.27 -15.05
N ALA A 68 -12.36 -13.59 -13.76
CA ALA A 68 -13.58 -14.21 -13.24
C ALA A 68 -14.82 -13.32 -13.44
N GLY A 69 -14.68 -11.99 -13.33
CA GLY A 69 -15.72 -11.02 -13.69
C GLY A 69 -16.18 -11.12 -15.13
N ILE A 70 -15.23 -11.17 -16.07
CA ILE A 70 -15.53 -11.29 -17.50
C ILE A 70 -16.26 -12.59 -17.81
N ILE A 71 -15.79 -13.72 -17.27
CA ILE A 71 -16.42 -15.04 -17.44
C ILE A 71 -17.86 -15.03 -16.89
N ARG A 72 -18.08 -14.41 -15.73
CA ARG A 72 -19.42 -14.29 -15.12
C ARG A 72 -20.39 -13.49 -15.99
N ILE A 73 -19.91 -12.40 -16.60
CA ILE A 73 -20.73 -11.56 -17.47
C ILE A 73 -21.08 -12.28 -18.77
N GLU A 74 -20.11 -12.95 -19.38
CA GLU A 74 -20.35 -13.79 -20.55
C GLU A 74 -21.35 -14.91 -20.24
N GLY A 75 -21.20 -15.57 -19.08
CA GLY A 75 -22.11 -16.62 -18.61
C GLY A 75 -23.56 -16.14 -18.47
N GLY A 76 -23.77 -14.98 -17.84
CA GLY A 76 -25.10 -14.46 -17.55
C GLY A 76 -25.78 -13.72 -18.71
N LEU A 77 -25.03 -12.96 -19.51
CA LEU A 77 -25.61 -12.19 -20.63
C LEU A 77 -25.66 -12.96 -21.95
N VAL A 78 -24.75 -13.90 -22.18
CA VAL A 78 -24.62 -14.59 -23.47
C VAL A 78 -25.06 -16.05 -23.38
N LYS A 79 -24.50 -16.83 -22.44
CA LYS A 79 -24.72 -18.29 -22.39
C LYS A 79 -26.08 -18.68 -21.82
N HIS A 80 -26.54 -18.00 -20.78
CA HIS A 80 -27.77 -18.35 -20.07
C HIS A 80 -28.88 -17.29 -20.17
N ARG A 81 -28.83 -16.46 -21.22
CA ARG A 81 -29.70 -15.29 -21.40
C ARG A 81 -31.19 -15.64 -21.32
N ASP A 82 -31.61 -16.70 -21.98
CA ASP A 82 -33.02 -17.10 -22.14
C ASP A 82 -33.36 -18.37 -21.35
N THR A 83 -32.41 -18.91 -20.59
CA THR A 83 -32.52 -20.21 -19.91
C THR A 83 -33.22 -20.12 -18.56
N PHE A 84 -33.26 -18.94 -17.93
CA PHE A 84 -33.86 -18.72 -16.61
C PHE A 84 -35.21 -17.98 -16.69
N PRO A 85 -36.24 -18.40 -15.93
CA PRO A 85 -37.51 -17.68 -15.84
C PRO A 85 -37.30 -16.34 -15.12
N GLY A 86 -37.19 -15.25 -15.89
CA GLY A 86 -36.83 -13.92 -15.39
C GLY A 86 -35.64 -13.26 -16.11
N GLY A 87 -35.02 -13.95 -17.08
CA GLY A 87 -33.94 -13.43 -17.90
C GLY A 87 -32.60 -13.30 -17.17
N PRO A 88 -31.63 -12.54 -17.70
CA PRO A 88 -30.26 -12.43 -17.16
C PRO A 88 -30.22 -11.91 -15.72
N ALA A 89 -31.18 -11.07 -15.32
CA ALA A 89 -31.26 -10.54 -13.96
C ALA A 89 -31.51 -11.65 -12.91
N ALA A 90 -32.24 -12.71 -13.26
CA ALA A 90 -32.47 -13.86 -12.39
C ALA A 90 -31.20 -14.70 -12.21
N PHE A 91 -30.38 -14.83 -13.27
CA PHE A 91 -29.06 -15.48 -13.21
C PHE A 91 -28.09 -14.73 -12.29
N PHE A 92 -28.04 -13.40 -12.39
CA PHE A 92 -27.16 -12.60 -11.53
C PHE A 92 -27.62 -12.51 -10.07
N ALA A 93 -28.91 -12.74 -9.82
CA ALA A 93 -29.50 -12.77 -8.47
C ALA A 93 -29.29 -14.12 -7.76
N ASP A 94 -28.93 -15.18 -8.49
CA ASP A 94 -28.59 -16.45 -7.87
C ASP A 94 -27.16 -16.40 -7.29
N ILE A 95 -27.08 -16.58 -5.98
CA ILE A 95 -25.84 -16.52 -5.20
C ILE A 95 -25.11 -17.88 -5.23
N SER A 96 -25.81 -18.96 -5.62
CA SER A 96 -25.33 -20.34 -5.59
C SER A 96 -24.58 -20.79 -6.85
N GLU A 97 -24.57 -19.96 -7.90
CA GLU A 97 -23.84 -20.19 -9.15
C GLU A 97 -22.32 -20.27 -8.91
N GLU A 98 -21.63 -21.28 -9.47
CA GLU A 98 -20.22 -21.59 -9.17
C GLU A 98 -19.27 -20.38 -9.31
N THR A 99 -19.61 -19.46 -10.21
CA THR A 99 -18.81 -18.26 -10.48
C THR A 99 -18.88 -17.21 -9.36
N PHE A 100 -19.99 -17.13 -8.62
CA PHE A 100 -20.12 -16.22 -7.48
C PHE A 100 -19.28 -16.72 -6.29
N VAL A 101 -19.35 -18.02 -6.00
CA VAL A 101 -18.56 -18.67 -4.95
C VAL A 101 -17.07 -18.56 -5.25
N VAL A 102 -16.65 -18.73 -6.50
CA VAL A 102 -15.25 -18.54 -6.92
C VAL A 102 -14.79 -17.09 -6.70
N LYS A 103 -15.60 -16.10 -7.11
CA LYS A 103 -15.29 -14.67 -6.88
C LYS A 103 -15.10 -14.36 -5.40
N ASP A 104 -16.03 -14.82 -4.56
CA ASP A 104 -16.02 -14.52 -3.13
C ASP A 104 -14.93 -15.34 -2.38
N ALA A 105 -14.64 -16.57 -2.82
CA ALA A 105 -13.49 -17.36 -2.36
C ALA A 105 -12.14 -16.72 -2.70
N ILE A 106 -11.99 -16.14 -3.90
CA ILE A 106 -10.81 -15.35 -4.29
C ILE A 106 -10.66 -14.12 -3.38
N LEU A 107 -11.77 -13.45 -3.08
CA LEU A 107 -11.79 -12.27 -2.21
C LEU A 107 -11.40 -12.66 -0.77
N VAL A 108 -11.85 -13.81 -0.29
CA VAL A 108 -11.44 -14.37 1.01
C VAL A 108 -9.98 -14.83 0.99
N LEU A 109 -9.48 -15.44 -0.08
CA LEU A 109 -8.07 -15.80 -0.25
C LEU A 109 -7.18 -14.55 -0.20
N THR A 110 -7.62 -13.46 -0.81
CA THR A 110 -6.97 -12.13 -0.74
C THR A 110 -6.90 -11.61 0.68
N ASN A 111 -7.99 -11.79 1.44
CA ASN A 111 -8.08 -11.37 2.83
C ASN A 111 -7.43 -12.37 3.83
N LEU A 112 -7.10 -13.59 3.41
CA LEU A 112 -6.46 -14.61 4.25
C LEU A 112 -5.04 -14.21 4.66
N ALA A 113 -4.39 -13.35 3.87
CA ALA A 113 -3.15 -12.67 4.25
C ALA A 113 -3.30 -11.91 5.60
N TRP A 114 -4.52 -11.49 5.93
CA TRP A 114 -4.91 -10.86 7.19
C TRP A 114 -5.62 -11.90 8.06
N ARG A 115 -4.81 -12.76 8.71
CA ARG A 115 -5.20 -13.97 9.49
C ARG A 115 -6.51 -13.92 10.30
N ARG A 116 -6.97 -12.74 10.73
CA ARG A 116 -8.24 -12.55 11.47
C ARG A 116 -9.45 -12.19 10.61
N CYS A 117 -9.28 -11.43 9.52
CA CYS A 117 -10.37 -11.14 8.58
C CYS A 117 -10.65 -12.34 7.66
N GLY A 118 -9.62 -13.12 7.31
CA GLY A 118 -9.78 -14.34 6.52
C GLY A 118 -10.66 -15.40 7.19
N ALA A 119 -10.46 -15.65 8.49
CA ALA A 119 -11.27 -16.64 9.22
C ALA A 119 -12.76 -16.26 9.28
N PHE A 120 -13.07 -14.97 9.49
CA PHE A 120 -14.45 -14.49 9.48
C PHE A 120 -15.06 -14.53 8.07
N GLY A 121 -14.28 -14.16 7.04
CA GLY A 121 -14.71 -14.28 5.64
C GLY A 121 -15.03 -15.71 5.21
N VAL A 122 -14.25 -16.71 5.66
CA VAL A 122 -14.54 -18.14 5.41
C VAL A 122 -15.86 -18.55 6.05
N VAL A 123 -16.17 -18.06 7.27
CA VAL A 123 -17.47 -18.34 7.93
C VAL A 123 -18.61 -17.69 7.16
N THR A 124 -18.46 -16.44 6.72
CA THR A 124 -19.48 -15.76 5.91
C THR A 124 -19.73 -16.49 4.58
N LEU A 125 -18.68 -16.97 3.90
CA LEU A 125 -18.80 -17.78 2.69
C LEU A 125 -19.55 -19.10 2.92
N TYR A 126 -19.24 -19.77 4.03
CA TYR A 126 -19.85 -21.05 4.37
C TYR A 126 -21.33 -20.90 4.72
N ASP A 127 -21.70 -19.83 5.42
CA ASP A 127 -23.11 -19.52 5.71
C ASP A 127 -23.86 -19.05 4.45
N LEU A 128 -23.16 -18.43 3.50
CA LEU A 128 -23.72 -18.04 2.21
C LEU A 128 -23.94 -19.24 1.29
N SER A 129 -23.02 -20.20 1.28
CA SER A 129 -23.16 -21.43 0.48
C SER A 129 -24.28 -22.34 0.99
N GLN A 130 -24.64 -22.25 2.27
CA GLN A 130 -25.75 -22.99 2.87
C GLN A 130 -27.06 -22.17 2.99
N ALA A 131 -27.10 -20.95 2.45
CA ALA A 131 -28.28 -20.10 2.57
C ALA A 131 -29.48 -20.67 1.80
N SER A 132 -30.61 -20.88 2.48
CA SER A 132 -31.86 -21.37 1.88
C SER A 132 -32.57 -20.35 0.98
N SER A 133 -32.07 -19.11 0.89
CA SER A 133 -32.68 -18.03 0.11
C SER A 133 -31.61 -17.20 -0.59
N ASN A 134 -31.83 -16.88 -1.86
CA ASN A 134 -30.92 -16.10 -2.72
C ASN A 134 -30.89 -14.59 -2.40
N ASN A 135 -31.34 -14.20 -1.20
CA ASN A 135 -31.41 -12.81 -0.78
C ASN A 135 -30.30 -12.51 0.23
N VAL A 136 -29.27 -11.76 -0.20
CA VAL A 136 -28.16 -11.30 0.65
C VAL A 136 -28.65 -10.47 1.85
N PHE A 137 -29.82 -9.84 1.73
CA PHE A 137 -30.43 -8.99 2.76
C PHE A 137 -31.21 -9.76 3.85
N THR A 138 -31.21 -11.10 3.83
CA THR A 138 -31.83 -11.86 4.93
C THR A 138 -31.11 -11.65 6.25
N ASN A 139 -31.84 -11.72 7.37
CA ASN A 139 -31.34 -11.28 8.68
C ASN A 139 -30.05 -11.99 9.12
N LYS A 140 -29.88 -13.28 8.79
CA LYS A 140 -28.64 -14.02 9.10
C LYS A 140 -27.48 -13.62 8.18
N THR A 141 -27.66 -13.75 6.86
CA THR A 141 -26.64 -13.48 5.86
C THR A 141 -26.21 -12.02 5.84
N GLY A 142 -27.18 -11.10 5.88
CA GLY A 142 -26.92 -9.67 5.89
C GLY A 142 -26.13 -9.22 7.12
N HIS A 143 -26.40 -9.78 8.30
CA HIS A 143 -25.63 -9.44 9.50
C HIS A 143 -24.16 -9.86 9.37
N LEU A 144 -23.90 -11.07 8.85
CA LEU A 144 -22.54 -11.56 8.62
C LEU A 144 -21.77 -10.69 7.61
N VAL A 145 -22.42 -10.32 6.49
CA VAL A 145 -21.83 -9.42 5.50
C VAL A 145 -21.52 -8.05 6.11
N ALA A 146 -22.44 -7.47 6.88
CA ALA A 146 -22.22 -6.20 7.56
C ALA A 146 -21.09 -6.27 8.60
N THR A 147 -21.03 -7.36 9.39
CA THR A 147 -19.94 -7.59 10.35
C THR A 147 -18.60 -7.74 9.62
N PHE A 148 -18.54 -8.43 8.48
CA PHE A 148 -17.32 -8.56 7.70
C PHE A 148 -16.84 -7.20 7.16
N MET A 149 -17.74 -6.39 6.59
CA MET A 149 -17.41 -5.06 6.06
C MET A 149 -16.92 -4.10 7.16
N THR A 150 -17.61 -4.08 8.30
CA THR A 150 -17.24 -3.22 9.44
C THR A 150 -15.95 -3.67 10.12
N LEU A 151 -15.72 -4.98 10.26
CA LEU A 151 -14.48 -5.55 10.80
C LEU A 151 -13.29 -5.24 9.88
N THR A 152 -13.48 -5.32 8.56
CA THR A 152 -12.45 -4.99 7.57
C THR A 152 -12.09 -3.50 7.64
N LEU A 153 -13.09 -2.62 7.73
CA LEU A 153 -12.88 -1.18 7.90
C LEU A 153 -12.13 -0.86 9.20
N ALA A 154 -12.57 -1.44 10.33
CA ALA A 154 -11.94 -1.24 11.63
C ALA A 154 -10.48 -1.74 11.63
N THR A 155 -10.23 -2.91 11.04
CA THR A 155 -8.87 -3.46 10.91
C THR A 155 -7.98 -2.55 10.09
N ASN A 156 -8.47 -2.06 8.94
CA ASN A 156 -7.70 -1.16 8.08
C ASN A 156 -7.36 0.18 8.77
N LEU A 157 -8.31 0.77 9.49
CA LEU A 157 -8.08 1.99 10.26
C LEU A 157 -7.10 1.77 11.42
N PHE A 158 -7.26 0.67 12.14
CA PHE A 158 -6.39 0.33 13.27
C PHE A 158 -4.95 0.06 12.83
N SER A 159 -4.75 -0.75 11.78
CA SER A 159 -3.41 -1.05 11.25
C SER A 159 -2.73 0.19 10.68
N SER A 160 -3.47 1.01 9.93
CA SER A 160 -2.95 2.25 9.35
C SER A 160 -2.60 3.27 10.41
N GLY A 161 -3.45 3.40 11.45
CA GLY A 161 -3.19 4.25 12.60
C GLY A 161 -1.95 3.81 13.40
N LEU A 162 -1.80 2.50 13.64
CA LEU A 162 -0.62 1.96 14.33
C LEU A 162 0.67 2.20 13.55
N LEU A 163 0.64 1.98 12.23
CA LEU A 163 1.78 2.21 11.36
C LEU A 163 2.16 3.69 11.33
N ALA A 164 1.18 4.59 11.15
CA ALA A 164 1.40 6.03 11.17
C ALA A 164 1.97 6.50 12.52
N TYR A 165 1.40 6.01 13.64
CA TYR A 165 1.89 6.32 14.99
C TYR A 165 3.32 5.84 15.20
N ARG A 166 3.66 4.61 14.79
CA ARG A 166 5.00 4.05 14.91
C ARG A 166 6.03 4.87 14.11
N ILE A 167 5.69 5.26 12.88
CA ILE A 167 6.55 6.10 12.02
C ILE A 167 6.74 7.47 12.68
N TRP A 168 5.66 8.11 13.10
CA TRP A 168 5.71 9.40 13.77
C TRP A 168 6.54 9.39 15.06
N LYS A 169 6.36 8.35 15.90
CA LYS A 169 7.15 8.16 17.12
C LYS A 169 8.63 7.95 16.80
N SER A 170 8.96 7.23 15.72
CA SER A 170 10.34 7.04 15.26
C SER A 170 10.96 8.34 14.76
N GLU A 171 10.23 9.14 13.99
CA GLU A 171 10.71 10.41 13.47
C GLU A 171 10.89 11.46 14.57
N ARG A 172 9.99 11.49 15.58
CA ARG A 172 10.12 12.39 16.73
C ARG A 172 11.43 12.19 17.51
N LYS A 173 11.86 10.93 17.71
CA LYS A 173 13.11 10.60 18.42
C LYS A 173 14.36 11.13 17.70
N VAL A 174 14.31 11.26 16.38
CA VAL A 174 15.43 11.76 15.56
C VAL A 174 15.33 13.28 15.33
N SER A 175 14.12 13.86 15.39
CA SER A 175 13.90 15.30 15.11
C SER A 175 14.45 16.27 16.15
N GLY A 176 14.77 15.80 17.37
CA GLY A 176 15.42 16.63 18.39
C GLY A 176 16.82 17.14 17.99
N ILE A 177 17.42 16.57 16.95
CA ILE A 177 18.79 16.88 16.48
C ILE A 177 18.80 17.68 15.17
N ARG A 178 17.68 17.77 14.42
CA ARG A 178 17.61 18.53 13.16
C ARG A 178 16.41 19.48 13.15
N ALA A 179 16.66 20.73 13.52
CA ALA A 179 15.74 21.87 13.42
C ALA A 179 15.52 22.34 11.96
N THR A 180 15.21 21.44 11.04
CA THR A 180 14.81 21.80 9.66
C THR A 180 13.45 21.21 9.35
N LYS A 181 12.48 22.09 9.07
CA LYS A 181 11.08 21.81 8.75
C LYS A 181 10.95 20.78 7.60
N ARG A 182 10.97 19.48 7.90
CA ARG A 182 10.57 18.46 6.92
C ARG A 182 9.19 17.93 7.32
N LYS A 183 8.15 18.52 6.72
CA LYS A 183 6.78 18.01 6.81
C LYS A 183 6.77 16.58 6.27
N MET A 184 6.50 15.61 7.14
CA MET A 184 6.58 14.15 6.93
C MET A 184 5.97 13.72 5.58
N PRO A 185 6.76 13.60 4.50
CA PRO A 185 6.22 13.25 3.19
C PRO A 185 5.83 11.77 3.13
N LEU A 186 6.31 10.95 4.08
CA LEU A 186 5.95 9.55 4.21
C LEU A 186 4.57 9.37 4.85
N LEU A 187 4.34 9.97 6.02
CA LEU A 187 3.09 9.77 6.78
C LEU A 187 1.84 10.20 5.99
N ARG A 188 1.90 11.31 5.25
CA ARG A 188 0.80 11.79 4.40
C ARG A 188 0.33 10.73 3.40
N VAL A 189 1.25 9.90 2.94
CA VAL A 189 1.02 9.01 1.81
C VAL A 189 0.42 7.70 2.25
N PHE A 190 0.95 7.15 3.34
CA PHE A 190 0.31 6.02 4.00
C PHE A 190 -1.12 6.41 4.42
N LEU A 191 -1.32 7.66 4.83
CA LEU A 191 -2.63 8.20 5.12
C LEU A 191 -3.50 8.32 3.87
N ASP A 192 -3.00 8.85 2.74
CA ASP A 192 -3.76 8.94 1.48
C ASP A 192 -4.21 7.55 0.99
N ALA A 193 -3.34 6.53 1.07
CA ALA A 193 -3.68 5.15 0.71
C ALA A 193 -4.70 4.53 1.67
N ALA A 194 -4.58 4.79 2.98
CA ALA A 194 -5.53 4.31 3.99
C ALA A 194 -6.91 4.98 3.84
N ILE A 195 -6.94 6.27 3.52
CA ILE A 195 -8.17 7.02 3.26
C ILE A 195 -8.87 6.46 2.03
N LEU A 196 -8.12 6.18 0.94
CA LEU A 196 -8.69 5.64 -0.29
C LEU A 196 -9.43 4.32 -0.04
N TYR A 197 -8.80 3.37 0.66
CA TYR A 197 -9.43 2.08 0.93
C TYR A 197 -10.59 2.19 1.95
N SER A 198 -10.43 3.00 3.00
CA SER A 198 -11.51 3.23 3.97
C SER A 198 -12.72 3.93 3.34
N ALA A 199 -12.52 4.85 2.39
CA ALA A 199 -13.61 5.52 1.68
C ALA A 199 -14.44 4.53 0.84
N ALA A 200 -13.78 3.59 0.16
CA ALA A 200 -14.45 2.55 -0.64
C ALA A 200 -15.23 1.53 0.22
N LEU A 201 -14.69 1.18 1.39
CA LEU A 201 -15.42 0.36 2.37
C LEU A 201 -16.60 1.11 2.98
N CYS A 202 -16.44 2.40 3.30
CA CYS A 202 -17.54 3.23 3.77
C CYS A 202 -18.66 3.35 2.74
N SER A 203 -18.34 3.55 1.45
CA SER A 203 -19.37 3.56 0.39
C SER A 203 -20.08 2.22 0.28
N SER A 204 -19.37 1.10 0.44
CA SER A 204 -19.96 -0.25 0.47
C SER A 204 -20.95 -0.42 1.63
N ILE A 205 -20.59 0.04 2.84
CA ILE A 205 -21.47 0.01 4.02
C ILE A 205 -22.70 0.90 3.82
N ILE A 206 -22.54 2.08 3.22
CA ILE A 206 -23.67 2.97 2.92
C ILE A 206 -24.63 2.29 1.93
N CYS A 207 -24.11 1.67 0.86
CA CYS A 207 -24.94 0.91 -0.09
C CYS A 207 -25.68 -0.25 0.57
N PHE A 208 -25.05 -0.91 1.55
CA PHE A 208 -25.66 -1.98 2.34
C PHE A 208 -26.83 -1.47 3.20
N ILE A 209 -26.64 -0.38 3.95
CA ILE A 209 -27.67 0.20 4.82
C ILE A 209 -28.88 0.70 4.01
N LEU A 210 -28.63 1.21 2.80
CA LEU A 210 -29.67 1.70 1.90
C LEU A 210 -30.37 0.57 1.12
N SER A 211 -29.99 -0.70 1.33
CA SER A 211 -30.53 -1.88 0.64
C SER A 211 -30.60 -1.71 -0.89
N ASN A 212 -29.56 -1.09 -1.47
CA ASN A 212 -29.48 -0.81 -2.90
C ASN A 212 -28.59 -1.84 -3.62
N ASN A 213 -28.87 -2.09 -4.90
CA ASN A 213 -28.08 -2.96 -5.77
C ASN A 213 -26.63 -2.49 -5.97
N GLY A 214 -26.29 -1.27 -5.53
CA GLY A 214 -24.89 -0.81 -5.41
C GLY A 214 -24.03 -1.72 -4.54
N LEU A 215 -24.62 -2.53 -3.66
CA LEU A 215 -23.92 -3.56 -2.90
C LEU A 215 -23.25 -4.62 -3.79
N TYR A 216 -23.74 -4.86 -5.00
CA TYR A 216 -23.09 -5.79 -5.95
C TYR A 216 -21.94 -5.14 -6.72
N VAL A 217 -21.94 -3.81 -6.81
CA VAL A 217 -20.94 -3.03 -7.56
C VAL A 217 -19.72 -2.70 -6.71
N MET A 218 -19.94 -2.19 -5.50
CA MET A 218 -18.85 -1.69 -4.66
C MET A 218 -17.79 -2.76 -4.29
N PRO A 219 -18.14 -4.03 -3.98
CA PRO A 219 -17.17 -5.07 -3.67
C PRO A 219 -16.22 -5.41 -4.83
N ASP A 220 -16.72 -5.42 -6.07
CA ASP A 220 -15.88 -5.62 -7.27
C ASP A 220 -14.86 -4.46 -7.40
N LEU A 221 -15.24 -3.23 -7.04
CA LEU A 221 -14.33 -2.07 -7.05
C LEU A 221 -13.30 -2.09 -5.90
N ASN A 222 -13.62 -2.73 -4.78
CA ASN A 222 -12.73 -2.79 -3.62
C ASN A 222 -11.44 -3.58 -3.93
N VAL A 223 -11.52 -4.66 -4.72
CA VAL A 223 -10.37 -5.51 -5.05
C VAL A 223 -9.23 -4.76 -5.78
N PRO A 224 -9.47 -4.03 -6.89
CA PRO A 224 -8.43 -3.23 -7.53
C PRO A 224 -7.97 -2.05 -6.66
N ILE A 225 -8.85 -1.47 -5.83
CA ILE A 225 -8.48 -0.38 -4.89
C ILE A 225 -7.46 -0.87 -3.85
N ILE A 226 -7.64 -2.09 -3.31
CA ILE A 226 -6.67 -2.71 -2.38
C ILE A 226 -5.28 -2.80 -3.03
N SER A 227 -5.24 -3.24 -4.29
CA SER A 227 -3.99 -3.35 -5.05
C SER A 227 -3.32 -1.98 -5.27
N ILE A 228 -4.09 -0.97 -5.67
CA ILE A 228 -3.60 0.40 -5.86
C ILE A 228 -3.03 0.98 -4.56
N ALA A 229 -3.77 0.84 -3.44
CA ALA A 229 -3.33 1.33 -2.13
C ALA A 229 -2.01 0.66 -1.70
N PHE A 230 -1.87 -0.65 -1.95
CA PHE A 230 -0.64 -1.38 -1.64
C PHE A 230 0.55 -0.88 -2.48
N TYR A 231 0.39 -0.73 -3.79
CA TYR A 231 1.46 -0.21 -4.65
C TYR A 231 1.85 1.22 -4.31
N MET A 232 0.89 2.08 -3.95
CA MET A 232 1.17 3.45 -3.52
C MET A 232 2.09 3.50 -2.29
N VAL A 233 1.83 2.63 -1.33
CA VAL A 233 2.65 2.44 -0.13
C VAL A 233 4.03 1.88 -0.48
N PHE A 234 4.08 0.87 -1.35
CA PHE A 234 5.32 0.20 -1.76
C PHE A 234 6.29 1.12 -2.53
N ILE A 235 5.78 1.89 -3.49
CA ILE A 235 6.58 2.83 -4.29
C ILE A 235 7.26 3.88 -3.38
N ARG A 236 6.53 4.41 -2.40
CA ARG A 236 7.06 5.46 -1.50
C ARG A 236 8.01 4.92 -0.45
N MET A 237 7.80 3.72 0.09
CA MET A 237 8.78 3.10 1.00
C MET A 237 10.10 2.82 0.29
N THR A 238 10.05 2.38 -0.97
CA THR A 238 11.23 2.08 -1.78
C THR A 238 11.98 3.36 -2.16
N SER A 239 11.26 4.38 -2.61
CA SER A 239 11.82 5.69 -2.95
C SER A 239 12.46 6.39 -1.73
N SER A 240 11.86 6.26 -0.55
CA SER A 240 12.37 6.91 0.68
C SER A 240 13.59 6.22 1.27
N ARG A 241 13.68 4.88 1.18
CA ARG A 241 14.91 4.14 1.54
C ARG A 241 16.07 4.59 0.66
N HIS A 242 15.87 4.62 -0.65
CA HIS A 242 16.89 5.06 -1.61
C HIS A 242 17.39 6.49 -1.32
N ASN A 243 16.49 7.43 -1.03
CA ASN A 243 16.90 8.79 -0.68
C ASN A 243 17.67 8.86 0.65
N ARG A 244 17.44 7.92 1.58
CA ARG A 244 18.20 7.85 2.84
C ARG A 244 19.58 7.27 2.62
N ASP A 245 19.68 6.20 1.83
CA ASP A 245 20.93 5.52 1.51
C ASP A 245 21.88 6.44 0.73
N TYR A 246 21.36 7.18 -0.25
CA TYR A 246 22.12 8.20 -0.99
C TYR A 246 22.68 9.29 -0.06
N ILE A 247 21.85 9.83 0.84
CA ILE A 247 22.28 10.87 1.80
C ILE A 247 23.34 10.31 2.76
N SER A 248 23.22 9.05 3.23
CA SER A 248 24.23 8.45 4.09
C SER A 248 25.57 8.21 3.37
N THR A 249 25.57 7.82 2.10
CA THR A 249 26.82 7.65 1.34
C THR A 249 27.51 9.00 1.10
N VAL A 250 26.74 10.03 0.73
CA VAL A 250 27.30 11.38 0.48
C VAL A 250 27.80 12.04 1.78
N LEU A 251 27.02 11.98 2.86
CA LEU A 251 27.42 12.59 4.14
C LEU A 251 28.46 11.74 4.90
N GLY A 252 28.38 10.41 4.81
CA GLY A 252 29.36 9.49 5.40
C GLY A 252 30.72 9.58 4.73
N GLY A 253 30.75 9.71 3.40
CA GLY A 253 31.99 9.94 2.65
C GLY A 253 32.65 11.29 2.98
N GLY A 254 31.86 12.32 3.33
CA GLY A 254 32.38 13.60 3.80
C GLY A 254 33.12 13.47 5.13
N SER A 255 32.54 12.79 6.12
CA SER A 255 33.21 12.53 7.39
C SER A 255 34.44 11.61 7.27
N GLU A 256 34.44 10.68 6.31
CA GLU A 256 35.56 9.76 6.10
C GLU A 256 36.74 10.46 5.42
N LEU A 257 36.48 11.37 4.46
CA LEU A 257 37.48 12.26 3.87
C LEU A 257 38.05 13.25 4.90
N GLU A 258 37.20 13.81 5.76
CA GLU A 258 37.62 14.74 6.82
C GLU A 258 38.45 14.03 7.90
N HIS A 259 38.07 12.80 8.29
CA HIS A 259 38.84 11.98 9.22
C HIS A 259 40.18 11.53 8.61
N ARG A 260 40.22 11.21 7.31
CA ARG A 260 41.48 10.93 6.58
C ARG A 260 42.39 12.17 6.53
N ASN A 261 41.83 13.35 6.31
CA ASN A 261 42.58 14.59 6.25
C ASN A 261 43.09 15.02 7.65
N SER A 262 42.30 14.80 8.71
CA SER A 262 42.72 14.97 10.11
C SER A 262 43.69 13.90 10.61
N GLN A 263 43.71 12.70 10.02
CA GLN A 263 44.76 11.70 10.29
C GLN A 263 46.04 11.95 9.50
N GLN A 264 45.95 12.55 8.31
CA GLN A 264 47.13 12.97 7.53
C GLN A 264 47.84 14.19 8.14
N HIS A 265 47.12 15.04 8.88
CA HIS A 265 47.70 16.09 9.70
C HIS A 265 47.41 15.80 11.19
N PRO A 266 48.25 15.01 11.89
CA PRO A 266 48.12 14.88 13.33
C PRO A 266 48.13 16.28 13.95
N MET A 267 47.15 16.58 14.82
CA MET A 267 47.08 17.85 15.54
C MET A 267 48.43 18.11 16.21
N GLN A 268 49.25 18.93 15.57
CA GLN A 268 50.47 19.47 16.13
C GLN A 268 50.02 20.25 17.36
N SER A 269 50.47 19.85 18.55
CA SER A 269 49.95 20.47 19.77
C SER A 269 50.27 21.96 19.71
N LEU A 270 49.35 22.82 20.17
CA LEU A 270 49.60 24.27 20.27
C LEU A 270 50.89 24.58 21.04
N HIS A 271 51.29 23.66 21.93
CA HIS A 271 52.54 23.71 22.66
C HIS A 271 53.78 23.45 21.77
N ASP A 272 53.68 22.56 20.79
CA ASP A 272 54.76 22.30 19.81
C ASP A 272 54.92 23.45 18.82
N ILE A 273 53.80 24.07 18.40
CA ILE A 273 53.81 25.25 17.52
C ILE A 273 54.45 26.44 18.25
N TYR A 274 54.12 26.66 19.52
CA TYR A 274 54.70 27.74 20.32
C TYR A 274 56.20 27.52 20.55
N ARG A 275 56.59 26.29 20.90
CA ARG A 275 58.01 25.92 21.12
C ARG A 275 58.85 26.02 19.84
N GLN A 276 58.27 25.70 18.69
CA GLN A 276 58.94 25.81 17.39
C GLN A 276 59.14 27.28 16.99
N ASN A 277 58.17 28.16 17.28
CA ASN A 277 58.32 29.60 17.03
C ASN A 277 59.42 30.23 17.91
N ASP A 278 59.48 29.87 19.19
CA ASP A 278 60.51 30.37 20.13
C ASP A 278 61.93 29.92 19.74
N THR A 279 62.08 28.71 19.19
CA THR A 279 63.38 28.22 18.72
C THR A 279 63.82 28.89 17.42
N THR A 280 62.88 29.17 16.50
CA THR A 280 63.19 29.90 15.26
C THR A 280 63.54 31.37 15.48
N SER A 281 62.91 32.04 16.46
CA SER A 281 63.24 33.44 16.80
C SER A 281 64.63 33.55 17.43
N PHE A 282 64.99 32.61 18.31
CA PHE A 282 66.31 32.57 18.95
C PHE A 282 67.44 32.34 17.94
N LEU A 283 67.25 31.45 16.97
CA LEU A 283 68.23 31.20 15.91
C LEU A 283 68.39 32.38 14.94
N ALA A 284 67.30 33.11 14.66
CA ALA A 284 67.35 34.30 13.81
C ALA A 284 68.12 35.45 14.47
N ASP A 285 68.02 35.61 15.79
CA ASP A 285 68.78 36.63 16.52
C ASP A 285 70.27 36.27 16.64
N HIS A 286 70.58 35.00 16.91
CA HIS A 286 71.97 34.54 16.98
C HIS A 286 72.67 34.60 15.61
N SER A 287 71.94 34.36 14.52
CA SER A 287 72.46 34.51 13.16
C SER A 287 72.76 35.96 12.80
N LYS A 288 72.01 36.94 13.31
CA LYS A 288 72.27 38.37 13.06
C LYS A 288 73.47 38.90 13.85
N ALA A 289 73.73 38.33 15.03
CA ALA A 289 74.87 38.70 15.86
C ALA A 289 76.23 38.29 15.25
N HIS A 290 76.28 37.21 14.47
CA HIS A 290 77.51 36.75 13.82
C HIS A 290 77.83 37.45 12.49
N THR A 291 76.89 38.17 11.88
CA THR A 291 77.10 38.89 10.62
C THR A 291 77.57 40.34 10.81
N LEU A 292 77.74 40.79 12.06
CA LEU A 292 78.13 42.16 12.43
C LEU A 292 79.53 42.24 13.09
N ALA A 293 80.33 41.19 12.99
CA ALA A 293 81.76 41.18 13.33
C ALA A 293 82.59 40.93 12.07
#